data_AF-A0A365T779-F1
#
_entry.id   AF-A0A365T779-F1
#
_cell.length_a   1.000
_cell.length_b   1.000
_cell.length_c   1.000
_cell.angle_alpha   90.00
_cell.angle_beta   90.00
_cell.angle_gamma   90.00
#
_symmetry.space_group_name_H-M   'P 1'
#
loop_
_entity.id
_entity.type
_entity.pdbx_description
1 polymer ?
#
loop_
_entity_poly.entity_id
_entity_poly.type
_entity_poly.pdbx_seq_one_letter_code
_entity_poly.pdbx_strand_id
1 'polypeptide(L)' 'MNENAAIIAQIVEQNTGGKTRKTIRREQVRTIAQHSRFNGDLGTAITKAIEEGYIEEEDGELVATERVDELLRGRCYSMG' A
#
# COMPACT_ATOMS: atom_id res chain seq x y z
N MET A 1 9.15 6.57 -9.53
CA MET A 1 8.10 5.86 -8.77
C MET A 1 8.66 4.54 -8.29
N ASN A 2 8.58 4.23 -6.99
CA ASN A 2 8.95 2.91 -6.50
C ASN A 2 7.78 1.95 -6.69
N GLU A 3 7.87 1.09 -7.70
CA GLU A 3 6.82 0.12 -8.05
C GLU A 3 6.42 -0.77 -6.87
N ASN A 4 7.39 -1.12 -6.02
CA ASN A 4 7.18 -1.91 -4.80
C ASN A 4 6.35 -1.16 -3.74
N ALA A 5 6.59 0.13 -3.55
CA ALA A 5 5.80 0.94 -2.60
C ALA A 5 4.34 1.05 -3.06
N ALA A 6 4.13 1.23 -4.36
CA ALA A 6 2.79 1.29 -4.94
C ALA A 6 2.02 -0.04 -4.81
N ILE A 7 2.68 -1.19 -4.96
CA ILE A 7 2.07 -2.51 -4.74
C ILE A 7 1.64 -2.68 -3.27
N ILE A 8 2.51 -2.32 -2.32
CA ILE A 8 2.17 -2.37 -0.89
C ILE A 8 0.99 -1.45 -0.58
N ALA A 9 1.03 -0.24 -1.11
CA ALA A 9 -0.02 0.74 -0.93
C ALA A 9 -1.38 0.25 -1.47
N GLN A 10 -1.37 -0.43 -2.62
CA GLN A 10 -2.55 -1.08 -3.20
C GLN A 10 -3.08 -2.22 -2.33
N ILE A 11 -2.18 -3.06 -1.77
CA ILE A 11 -2.57 -4.14 -0.85
C ILE A 11 -3.26 -3.56 0.38
N VAL A 12 -2.69 -2.49 0.96
CA VAL A 12 -3.30 -1.83 2.12
C VAL A 12 -4.64 -1.20 1.72
N GLU A 13 -4.75 -0.51 0.59
CA GLU A 13 -6.01 0.07 0.10
C GLU A 13 -7.13 -0.96 -0.02
N GLN A 14 -6.88 -2.07 -0.72
CA GLN A 14 -7.87 -3.11 -0.96
C GLN A 14 -8.38 -3.77 0.32
N ASN A 15 -7.58 -3.74 1.39
CA ASN A 15 -7.94 -4.33 2.68
C ASN A 15 -8.50 -3.32 3.68
N THR A 16 -8.18 -2.03 3.53
CA THR A 16 -8.58 -0.95 4.46
C THR A 16 -9.70 -0.06 3.89
N GLY A 17 -9.99 -0.17 2.59
CA GLY A 17 -11.09 0.52 1.91
C GLY A 17 -10.97 2.04 1.98
N GLY A 18 -9.78 2.58 1.71
CA GLY A 18 -9.55 4.01 1.52
C GLY A 18 -9.94 4.92 2.70
N LYS A 19 -9.69 4.48 3.95
CA LYS A 19 -10.07 5.09 5.26
C LYS A 19 -11.31 4.48 5.94
N THR A 20 -11.94 3.45 5.38
CA THR A 20 -13.14 2.86 6.00
C THR A 20 -12.79 1.86 7.12
N ARG A 21 -12.36 2.37 8.28
CA ARG A 21 -12.36 1.72 9.62
C ARG A 21 -11.63 0.38 9.79
N LYS A 22 -11.04 -0.19 8.75
CA LYS A 22 -10.29 -1.43 8.83
C LYS A 22 -8.83 -1.11 8.64
N THR A 23 -8.05 -1.52 9.61
CA THR A 23 -6.60 -1.49 9.62
C THR A 23 -6.08 -2.87 9.21
N ILE A 24 -4.89 -2.94 8.61
CA ILE A 24 -4.23 -4.21 8.27
C ILE A 24 -2.89 -4.31 8.97
N ARG A 25 -2.58 -5.46 9.57
CA ARG A 25 -1.29 -5.66 10.24
C ARG A 25 -0.16 -5.86 9.24
N ARG A 26 1.05 -5.44 9.61
CA ARG A 26 2.28 -5.68 8.83
C ARG A 26 2.45 -7.15 8.40
N GLU A 27 2.12 -8.09 9.26
CA GLU A 27 2.20 -9.53 8.96
C GLU A 27 1.23 -9.95 7.86
N GLN A 28 0.01 -9.42 7.85
CA GLN A 28 -0.97 -9.71 6.80
C GLN A 28 -0.53 -9.12 5.46
N VAL A 29 0.03 -7.90 5.47
CA VAL A 29 0.63 -7.30 4.28
C VAL A 29 1.77 -8.17 3.75
N ARG A 30 2.62 -8.73 4.63
CA ARG A 30 3.69 -9.67 4.25
C ARG A 30 3.13 -10.92 3.59
N THR A 31 2.09 -11.54 4.17
CA THR A 31 1.45 -12.73 3.60
C THR A 31 0.88 -12.42 2.22
N ILE A 32 0.14 -11.31 2.05
CA ILE A 32 -0.47 -10.95 0.76
C ILE A 32 0.60 -10.60 -0.28
N ALA A 33 1.66 -9.89 0.12
CA ALA A 33 2.76 -9.55 -0.77
C ALA A 33 3.53 -10.79 -1.23
N GLN A 34 3.72 -11.81 -0.37
CA GLN A 34 4.32 -13.10 -0.75
C GLN A 34 3.49 -13.87 -1.76
N HIS A 35 2.16 -13.76 -1.69
CA HIS A 35 1.26 -14.34 -2.71
C HIS A 35 1.14 -13.49 -3.97
N SER A 36 1.57 -12.23 -3.91
CA SER A 36 1.68 -11.34 -5.04
C SER A 36 3.05 -11.52 -5.71
N ARG A 37 3.22 -11.11 -6.96
CA ARG A 37 4.54 -11.11 -7.65
C ARG A 37 5.54 -10.09 -7.08
N PHE A 38 5.42 -9.74 -5.81
CA PHE A 38 6.31 -8.80 -5.13
C PHE A 38 7.69 -9.42 -5.00
N ASN A 39 8.67 -8.85 -5.69
CA ASN A 39 10.06 -9.31 -5.68
C ASN A 39 10.93 -8.17 -5.15
N GLY A 40 11.00 -8.04 -3.83
CA GLY A 40 11.69 -6.94 -3.16
C GLY A 40 11.72 -7.08 -1.65
N ASP A 41 12.40 -6.14 -0.99
CA ASP A 41 12.38 -6.05 0.46
C ASP A 41 11.08 -5.39 0.93
N LEU A 42 10.24 -6.18 1.62
CA LEU A 42 8.94 -5.74 2.09
C LEU A 42 9.06 -4.59 3.10
N GLY A 43 10.05 -4.65 3.99
CA GLY A 43 10.29 -3.62 4.99
C GLY A 43 10.56 -2.27 4.32
N THR A 44 11.48 -2.24 3.38
CA THR A 44 11.84 -1.06 2.57
C THR A 44 10.64 -0.55 1.78
N ALA A 45 9.83 -1.44 1.20
CA ALA A 45 8.64 -1.04 0.45
C ALA A 45 7.55 -0.41 1.34
N ILE A 46 7.33 -0.96 2.54
CA ILE A 46 6.42 -0.37 3.53
C ILE A 46 6.94 0.98 4.00
N THR A 47 8.23 1.07 4.38
CA THR A 47 8.85 2.34 4.80
C THR A 47 8.69 3.41 3.71
N LYS A 48 8.98 3.07 2.46
CA LYS A 48 8.81 4.01 1.35
C LYS A 48 7.35 4.37 1.09
N ALA A 49 6.40 3.45 1.27
CA ALA A 49 4.98 3.77 1.16
C ALA A 49 4.52 4.75 2.25
N ILE A 50 5.10 4.67 3.46
CA ILE A 50 4.88 5.64 4.53
C ILE A 50 5.55 6.98 4.20
N GLU A 51 6.83 6.98 3.78
CA GLU A 51 7.56 8.20 3.41
C GLU A 51 6.92 8.95 2.24
N GLU A 52 6.39 8.23 1.24
CA GLU A 52 5.66 8.83 0.13
C GLU A 52 4.24 9.29 0.52
N GLY A 53 3.75 8.92 1.71
CA GLY A 53 2.46 9.34 2.27
C GLY A 53 1.26 8.57 1.70
N TYR A 54 1.49 7.38 1.16
CA TYR A 54 0.46 6.48 0.61
C TYR A 54 -0.26 5.68 1.69
N ILE A 55 0.45 5.34 2.75
CA ILE A 55 -0.08 4.62 3.91
C ILE A 55 0.43 5.28 5.19
N GLU A 56 -0.33 5.15 6.26
CA GLU A 56 0.03 5.61 7.61
C GLU A 56 0.09 4.40 8.55
N GLU A 57 0.88 4.51 9.61
CA GLU A 57 0.97 3.50 10.68
C GLU A 57 0.27 4.06 11.94
N GLU A 58 -0.83 3.45 12.34
CA GLU A 58 -1.62 3.79 13.54
C GLU A 58 -1.69 2.56 14.45
N ASP A 59 -1.27 2.70 15.71
CA ASP A 59 -1.29 1.62 16.72
C ASP A 59 -0.66 0.28 16.26
N GLY A 60 0.38 0.36 15.41
CA GLY A 60 1.07 -0.81 14.85
C GLY A 60 0.35 -1.47 13.67
N GLU A 61 -0.71 -0.85 13.17
CA GLU A 61 -1.46 -1.28 12.00
C GLU A 61 -1.31 -0.26 10.85
N LEU A 62 -1.46 -0.73 9.62
CA LEU A 62 -1.29 0.08 8.42
C LEU A 62 -2.67 0.48 7.87
N VAL A 63 -2.80 1.74 7.46
CA VAL A 63 -4.00 2.30 6.85
C VAL A 63 -3.65 3.02 5.55
N ALA A 64 -4.49 2.88 4.52
CA ALA A 64 -4.29 3.61 3.28
C ALA A 64 -4.76 5.07 3.40
N THR A 65 -4.01 5.99 2.82
CA THR A 65 -4.38 7.40 2.73
C THR A 65 -5.16 7.69 1.45
N GLU A 66 -5.72 8.89 1.33
CA GLU A 66 -6.39 9.33 0.09
C GLU A 66 -5.41 9.46 -1.09
N ARG A 67 -4.11 9.66 -0.83
CA ARG A 67 -3.08 9.75 -1.88
C ARG A 67 -2.87 8.42 -2.60
N VAL A 68 -3.24 7.32 -1.96
CA VAL A 68 -3.28 5.99 -2.60
C VAL A 68 -4.34 5.91 -3.68
N ASP A 69 -5.51 6.51 -3.46
CA ASP A 69 -6.58 6.51 -4.46
C ASP A 69 -6.15 7.33 -5.69
N GLU A 70 -5.45 8.45 -5.48
CA GLU A 70 -4.82 9.23 -6.56
C GLU A 70 -3.77 8.41 -7.34
N LEU A 71 -2.94 7.63 -6.65
CA LEU A 71 -1.94 6.75 -7.27
C LEU A 71 -2.60 5.65 -8.11
N LEU A 72 -3.66 5.02 -7.60
CA LEU A 72 -4.39 3.94 -8.27
C LEU A 72 -5.20 4.45 -9.46
N ARG A 73 -5.89 5.58 -9.31
CA ARG A 73 -6.61 6.25 -10.39
C ARG A 73 -5.66 6.83 -11.44
N GLY A 74 -4.50 7.32 -11.03
CA GLY A 74 -3.45 7.79 -11.92
C GLY A 74 -2.93 6.69 -12.86
N ARG A 75 -2.89 5.43 -12.42
CA ARG A 75 -2.55 4.29 -13.31
C ARG A 75 -3.63 4.01 -14.37
N CYS A 76 -4.88 4.41 -14.17
CA CYS A 76 -5.94 4.23 -15.16
C CYS A 76 -5.87 5.24 -16.33
N TYR A 77 -5.15 6.35 -16.19
CA TYR A 77 -5.05 7.39 -17.24
C TYR A 77 -3.82 7.29 -18.15
N SER A 78 -2.95 6.29 -17.96
CA SER A 78 -1.74 6.09 -18.77
C SER A 78 -1.87 5.01 -19.86
N MET A 79 -3.11 4.64 -20.21
CA MET A 79 -3.45 3.75 -21.34
C MET A 79 -4.33 4.51 -22.34
N GLY A 80 -3.86 5.68 -22.78
CA GLY A 80 -4.42 6.48 -23.87
C GLY A 80 -3.36 6.70 -24.95
#